data_AF-A0A081B0H9-F1
#
_entry.id   AF-A0A081B0H9-F1
#
_cell.length_a   1.000
_cell.length_b   1.000
_cell.length_c   1.000
_cell.angle_alpha   90.00
_cell.angle_beta   90.00
_cell.angle_gamma   90.00
#
_symmetry.space_group_name_H-M   'P 1'
#
loop_
_entity.id
_entity.type
_entity.pdbx_description
1 polymer ?
#
loop_
_entity_poly.entity_id
_entity_poly.type
_entity_poly.pdbx_seq_one_letter_code
_entity_poly.pdbx_strand_id
1 'polypeptide(L)'
;MACGRMYRMHHMYDTEHIDEKWFNLYKGTTKYYLTASEQLLYRTCPNKKYIAKVMFLAVVARPRYDFHRKQHFDGKIGIWPIVEKIEALRSSINRPKGTMITKNVSMTRTLYRKFLVEKVFPSIRAKMPARRWSTVVVQQDNAGPHVLENDAELEIEGKVDGWSIKMRCRPPRSPDLN
;
A
#
# COMPACT_ATOMS: atom_id res chain seq x y z
N MET A 1 -41.63 -16.56 15.78
CA MET A 1 -40.72 -17.09 14.74
C MET A 1 -39.51 -16.18 14.66
N ALA A 2 -38.33 -16.65 15.06
CA ALA A 2 -37.10 -15.86 14.96
C ALA A 2 -36.61 -15.91 13.51
N CYS A 3 -36.62 -14.77 12.82
CA CYS A 3 -35.99 -14.59 11.52
C CYS A 3 -34.46 -14.68 11.72
N GLY A 4 -33.88 -15.85 11.49
CA GLY A 4 -32.44 -16.04 11.55
C GLY A 4 -31.75 -15.16 10.52
N ARG A 5 -30.87 -14.26 10.96
CA ARG A 5 -29.98 -13.52 10.05
C ARG A 5 -29.15 -14.53 9.28
N MET A 6 -29.43 -14.65 7.98
CA MET A 6 -28.63 -15.47 7.08
C MET A 6 -27.32 -14.73 6.81
N TYR A 7 -26.26 -15.09 7.54
CA TYR A 7 -24.92 -14.55 7.32
C TYR A 7 -24.35 -15.15 6.03
N ARG A 8 -24.43 -14.40 4.93
CA ARG A 8 -23.83 -14.79 3.65
C ARG A 8 -22.41 -14.26 3.60
N MET A 9 -21.42 -15.15 3.50
CA MET A 9 -20.02 -14.76 3.34
C MET A 9 -19.87 -14.02 2.02
N HIS A 10 -19.42 -12.76 2.06
CA HIS A 10 -19.19 -11.98 0.85
C HIS A 10 -17.91 -12.46 0.18
N HIS A 11 -17.93 -12.69 -1.13
CA HIS A 11 -16.75 -13.22 -1.83
C HIS A 11 -15.63 -12.17 -2.00
N MET A 12 -15.92 -10.88 -1.83
CA MET A 12 -14.94 -9.77 -1.87
C MET A 12 -14.09 -9.73 -3.14
N TYR A 13 -14.62 -10.21 -4.27
CA TYR A 13 -13.91 -10.15 -5.55
C TYR A 13 -13.82 -8.71 -6.10
N ASP A 14 -14.69 -7.82 -5.66
CA ASP A 14 -14.70 -6.43 -6.09
C ASP A 14 -14.12 -5.49 -5.02
N THR A 15 -13.47 -6.05 -3.99
CA THR A 15 -12.89 -5.28 -2.89
C THR A 15 -11.37 -5.34 -2.94
N GLU A 16 -10.75 -4.18 -2.82
CA GLU A 16 -9.33 -4.01 -2.67
C GLU A 16 -9.03 -3.33 -1.34
N HIS A 17 -7.95 -3.73 -0.70
CA HIS A 17 -7.51 -3.21 0.58
C HIS A 17 -6.28 -2.33 0.35
N ILE A 18 -6.35 -1.10 0.83
CA ILE A 18 -5.25 -0.15 0.80
C ILE A 18 -4.80 0.17 2.23
N ASP A 19 -3.49 0.18 2.44
CA ASP A 19 -2.89 0.44 3.75
C ASP A 19 -1.47 0.99 3.59
N GLU A 20 -1.05 1.85 4.53
CA GLU A 20 0.33 2.27 4.68
C GLU A 20 1.08 1.38 5.66
N LYS A 21 2.31 1.01 5.28
CA LYS A 21 3.17 0.21 6.14
C LYS A 21 4.60 0.68 6.16
N TRP A 22 5.18 0.76 7.35
CA TRP A 22 6.61 1.00 7.55
C TRP A 22 7.40 -0.29 7.40
N PHE A 23 8.39 -0.28 6.51
CA PHE A 23 9.36 -1.35 6.33
C PHE A 23 10.73 -0.90 6.82
N ASN A 24 11.38 -1.74 7.63
CA ASN A 24 12.75 -1.51 8.08
C ASN A 24 13.73 -2.10 7.06
N LEU A 25 14.81 -1.39 6.76
CA LEU A 25 15.87 -1.89 5.86
C LEU A 25 16.50 -3.19 6.38
N TYR A 26 16.61 -3.32 7.71
CA TYR A 26 17.09 -4.53 8.38
C TYR A 26 16.14 -4.95 9.50
N LYS A 27 16.07 -6.26 9.78
CA LYS A 27 15.44 -6.75 11.00
C LYS A 27 16.22 -6.24 12.21
N GLY A 28 15.53 -5.87 13.29
CA GLY A 28 16.17 -5.39 14.51
C GLY A 28 17.16 -6.43 15.07
N THR A 29 16.77 -7.70 15.04
CA THR A 29 17.57 -8.86 15.43
C THR A 29 17.37 -9.95 14.38
N THR A 30 18.47 -10.47 13.85
CA THR A 30 18.48 -11.61 12.93
C THR A 30 19.34 -12.69 13.58
N LYS A 31 18.83 -13.92 13.63
CA LYS A 31 19.62 -15.09 14.03
C LYS A 31 20.18 -15.71 12.76
N TYR A 32 21.47 -16.01 12.76
CA TYR A 32 22.16 -16.70 11.67
C TYR A 32 22.65 -18.04 12.19
N TYR A 33 22.49 -19.08 11.39
CA TYR A 33 23.23 -20.33 11.57
C TYR A 33 24.44 -20.21 10.65
N LEU A 34 25.64 -20.27 11.23
CA LEU A 34 26.90 -20.16 10.51
C LEU A 34 27.68 -21.46 10.70
N THR A 35 28.35 -21.90 9.64
CA THR A 35 29.36 -22.95 9.75
C THR A 35 30.64 -22.40 10.39
N ALA A 36 31.51 -23.29 10.91
CA ALA A 36 32.73 -22.87 11.63
C ALA A 36 33.68 -21.99 10.79
N SER A 37 33.59 -22.06 9.46
CA SER A 37 34.40 -21.28 8.52
C SER A 37 33.73 -19.99 8.04
N GLU A 38 32.46 -19.76 8.34
CA GLU A 38 31.71 -18.60 7.85
C GLU A 38 31.82 -17.41 8.82
N GLN A 39 32.11 -16.23 8.25
CA GLN A 39 32.10 -14.99 9.00
C GLN A 39 30.71 -14.37 9.03
N LEU A 40 30.38 -13.74 10.17
CA LEU A 40 29.12 -13.02 10.32
C LEU A 40 29.03 -11.89 9.29
N LEU A 41 27.88 -11.80 8.60
CA LEU A 41 27.60 -10.70 7.67
C LEU A 41 27.74 -9.34 8.37
N TYR A 42 28.53 -8.46 7.77
CA TYR A 42 28.71 -7.10 8.27
C TYR A 42 27.39 -6.32 8.27
N ARG A 43 27.07 -5.73 9.42
CA ARG A 43 25.88 -4.89 9.60
C ARG A 43 26.30 -3.43 9.74
N THR A 44 25.95 -2.61 8.75
CA THR A 44 26.25 -1.17 8.71
C THR A 44 25.59 -0.36 9.85
N CYS A 45 24.45 -0.80 10.38
CA CYS A 45 23.74 -0.10 11.46
C CYS A 45 23.53 -1.02 12.67
N PRO A 46 24.40 -0.97 13.70
CA PRO A 46 24.32 -1.86 14.86
C PRO A 46 23.12 -1.53 15.77
N ASN A 47 22.71 -0.27 15.85
CA ASN A 47 21.62 0.16 16.72
C ASN A 47 20.28 0.23 15.98
N LYS A 48 19.26 -0.45 16.54
CA LYS A 48 17.89 -0.56 15.99
C LYS A 48 17.22 0.81 15.75
N LYS A 49 17.53 1.81 16.57
CA LYS A 49 16.93 3.16 16.46
C LYS A 49 17.31 3.88 15.16
N TYR A 50 18.47 3.56 14.59
CA TYR A 50 19.00 4.20 13.39
C TYR A 50 18.82 3.36 12.13
N ILE A 51 18.10 2.23 12.21
CA ILE A 51 17.75 1.47 11.01
C ILE A 51 16.83 2.34 10.17
N ALA A 52 17.25 2.60 8.92
CA ALA A 52 16.42 3.30 7.96
C ALA A 52 15.08 2.57 7.79
N LYS A 53 14.00 3.34 7.85
CA LYS A 53 12.64 2.87 7.60
C LYS A 53 12.11 3.57 6.36
N VAL A 54 11.24 2.92 5.61
CA VAL A 54 10.53 3.53 4.49
C VAL A 54 9.06 3.17 4.60
N MET A 55 8.18 4.17 4.46
CA MET A 55 6.74 3.96 4.42
C MET A 55 6.32 3.64 2.99
N PHE A 56 5.47 2.64 2.83
CA PHE A 56 4.91 2.27 1.53
C PHE A 56 3.39 2.28 1.60
N LEU A 57 2.75 2.75 0.54
CA LEU A 57 1.34 2.53 0.28
C LEU A 57 1.21 1.23 -0.50
N ALA A 58 0.44 0.27 -0.01
CA ALA A 58 0.22 -1.01 -0.68
C ALA A 58 -1.26 -1.23 -0.97
N VAL A 59 -1.55 -1.80 -2.14
CA VAL A 59 -2.90 -2.18 -2.54
C VAL A 59 -2.91 -3.64 -2.92
N VAL A 60 -3.82 -4.38 -2.30
CA VAL A 60 -4.01 -5.81 -2.53
C VAL A 60 -5.49 -6.14 -2.68
N ALA A 61 -5.78 -7.17 -3.45
CA ALA A 61 -7.11 -7.69 -3.67
C ALA A 61 -7.09 -9.21 -3.44
N ARG A 62 -8.27 -9.82 -3.38
CA ARG A 62 -8.36 -11.28 -3.21
C ARG A 62 -7.75 -12.00 -4.42
N PRO A 63 -6.75 -12.89 -4.22
CA PRO A 63 -6.22 -13.72 -5.30
C PRO A 63 -7.33 -14.56 -5.94
N ARG A 64 -7.36 -14.63 -7.26
CA ARG A 64 -8.37 -15.39 -8.02
C ARG A 64 -7.86 -15.80 -9.39
N TYR A 65 -8.53 -16.76 -10.01
CA TYR A 65 -8.30 -17.05 -11.42
C TYR A 65 -8.97 -15.99 -12.30
N ASP A 66 -8.22 -15.42 -13.22
CA ASP A 66 -8.73 -14.51 -14.24
C ASP A 66 -9.03 -15.30 -15.52
N PHE A 67 -10.32 -15.52 -15.78
CA PHE A 67 -10.79 -16.24 -16.97
C PHE A 67 -10.52 -15.51 -18.27
N HIS A 68 -10.44 -14.17 -18.27
CA HIS A 68 -10.17 -13.40 -19.49
C HIS A 68 -8.70 -13.52 -19.89
N ARG A 69 -7.79 -13.43 -18.91
CA ARG A 69 -6.33 -13.57 -19.13
C ARG A 69 -5.82 -15.01 -19.05
N LYS A 70 -6.70 -15.96 -18.69
CA LYS A 70 -6.38 -17.39 -18.47
C LYS A 70 -5.19 -17.60 -17.51
N GLN A 71 -5.09 -16.76 -16.48
CA GLN A 71 -3.97 -16.78 -15.53
C GLN A 71 -4.45 -16.59 -14.09
N HIS A 72 -3.64 -17.03 -13.12
CA HIS A 72 -3.88 -16.74 -11.71
C HIS A 72 -3.44 -15.31 -11.37
N PHE A 73 -4.39 -14.51 -10.88
CA PHE A 73 -4.13 -13.22 -10.27
C PHE A 73 -3.74 -13.43 -8.80
N ASP A 74 -2.55 -12.96 -8.44
CA ASP A 74 -1.93 -13.16 -7.14
C ASP A 74 -2.41 -12.18 -6.05
N GLY A 75 -3.37 -11.31 -6.39
CA GLY A 75 -3.91 -10.31 -5.48
C GLY A 75 -3.07 -9.04 -5.37
N LYS A 76 -1.89 -8.94 -5.99
CA LYS A 76 -1.02 -7.77 -5.83
C LYS A 76 -1.32 -6.72 -6.89
N ILE A 77 -1.83 -5.57 -6.47
CA ILE A 77 -2.05 -4.42 -7.37
C ILE A 77 -0.79 -3.56 -7.43
N GLY A 78 -0.25 -3.15 -6.28
CA GLY A 78 0.96 -2.34 -6.27
C GLY A 78 1.46 -2.00 -4.87
N ILE A 79 2.70 -1.51 -4.85
CA ILE A 79 3.37 -0.98 -3.67
C ILE A 79 4.20 0.22 -4.07
N TRP A 80 4.03 1.35 -3.39
CA TRP A 80 4.71 2.60 -3.74
C TRP A 80 5.38 3.23 -2.52
N PRO A 81 6.69 3.57 -2.59
CA PRO A 81 7.37 4.22 -1.49
C PRO A 81 6.89 5.68 -1.35
N ILE A 82 6.65 6.10 -0.12
CA ILE A 82 6.27 7.48 0.21
C ILE A 82 7.54 8.23 0.59
N VAL A 83 8.27 8.65 -0.44
CA VAL A 83 9.59 9.28 -0.32
C VAL A 83 9.76 10.45 -1.28
N GLU A 84 10.62 11.38 -0.90
CA GLU A 84 11.08 12.49 -1.73
C GLU A 84 12.59 12.41 -1.94
N LYS A 85 13.06 12.84 -3.12
CA LYS A 85 14.48 13.01 -3.39
C LYS A 85 14.84 14.47 -3.15
N ILE A 86 15.66 14.74 -2.15
CA ILE A 86 16.09 16.08 -1.75
C ILE A 86 17.62 16.17 -1.71
N GLU A 87 18.17 17.33 -2.03
CA GLU A 87 19.62 17.53 -1.99
C GLU A 87 20.17 17.64 -0.56
N ALA A 88 21.40 17.18 -0.36
CA ALA A 88 22.10 17.35 0.90
C ALA A 88 22.46 18.81 1.12
N LEU A 89 21.79 19.46 2.07
CA LEU A 89 22.07 20.86 2.42
C LEU A 89 23.42 21.03 3.15
N ARG A 90 23.89 19.99 3.85
CA ARG A 90 25.15 19.98 4.61
C ARG A 90 26.03 18.84 4.15
N SER A 91 27.34 19.08 4.13
CA SER A 91 28.34 18.03 4.00
C SER A 91 28.46 17.26 5.33
N SER A 92 28.81 15.98 5.22
CA SER A 92 29.17 15.10 6.32
C SER A 92 30.28 14.17 5.84
N ILE A 93 30.96 13.48 6.76
CA ILE A 93 32.02 12.51 6.43
C ILE A 93 31.55 11.50 5.38
N ASN A 94 30.29 11.06 5.46
CA ASN A 94 29.73 10.04 4.57
C ASN A 94 28.99 10.61 3.36
N ARG A 95 28.92 11.94 3.20
CA ARG A 95 28.04 12.57 2.21
C ARG A 95 28.44 14.02 1.91
N PRO A 96 28.94 14.34 0.70
CA PRO A 96 29.17 15.73 0.31
C PRO A 96 27.84 16.50 0.16
N LYS A 97 27.92 17.83 0.20
CA LYS A 97 26.78 18.71 -0.07
C LYS A 97 26.31 18.49 -1.52
N GLY A 98 24.99 18.53 -1.75
CA GLY A 98 24.38 18.34 -3.08
C GLY A 98 24.06 16.89 -3.45
N THR A 99 24.52 15.87 -2.71
CA THR A 99 24.14 14.47 -3.02
C THR A 99 22.64 14.26 -2.80
N MET A 100 21.92 13.66 -3.76
CA MET A 100 20.47 13.37 -3.65
C MET A 100 20.16 12.36 -2.53
N ILE A 101 19.47 12.78 -1.45
CA ILE A 101 18.97 11.91 -0.35
C ILE A 101 17.57 11.47 -0.74
N THR A 102 17.22 10.22 -0.49
CA THR A 102 15.81 9.80 -0.40
C THR A 102 15.35 9.95 1.05
N LYS A 103 14.42 10.86 1.31
CA LYS A 103 13.81 11.06 2.64
C LYS A 103 12.37 10.56 2.64
N ASN A 104 11.91 10.07 3.79
CA ASN A 104 10.50 9.75 3.96
C ASN A 104 9.68 11.03 4.08
N VAL A 105 8.50 10.99 3.49
CA VAL A 105 7.51 12.06 3.60
C VAL A 105 6.38 11.58 4.50
N SER A 106 5.86 12.47 5.34
CA SER A 106 4.64 12.16 6.11
C SER A 106 3.44 12.08 5.18
N MET A 107 2.57 11.08 5.36
CA MET A 107 1.35 11.00 4.58
C MET A 107 0.40 12.13 4.97
N THR A 108 0.01 12.95 3.99
CA THR A 108 -1.03 13.96 4.09
C THR A 108 -2.20 13.58 3.20
N ARG A 109 -3.39 14.13 3.44
CA ARG A 109 -4.56 13.83 2.59
C ARG A 109 -4.37 14.21 1.12
N THR A 110 -3.65 15.31 0.87
CA THR A 110 -3.32 15.74 -0.49
C THR A 110 -2.38 14.77 -1.17
N LEU A 111 -1.34 14.29 -0.47
CA LEU A 111 -0.41 13.31 -1.00
C LEU A 111 -1.10 11.96 -1.21
N TYR A 112 -1.93 11.52 -0.26
CA TYR A 112 -2.69 10.28 -0.37
C TYR A 112 -3.60 10.28 -1.60
N ARG A 113 -4.39 11.35 -1.78
CA ARG A 113 -5.22 11.51 -2.97
C ARG A 113 -4.40 11.49 -4.27
N LYS A 114 -3.27 12.20 -4.30
CA LYS A 114 -2.36 12.19 -5.44
C LYS A 114 -1.88 10.77 -5.78
N PHE A 115 -1.51 9.98 -4.77
CA PHE A 115 -1.14 8.58 -4.97
C PHE A 115 -2.31 7.75 -5.51
N LEU A 116 -3.53 7.97 -5.03
CA LEU A 116 -4.72 7.27 -5.53
C LEU A 116 -4.92 7.52 -7.03
N VAL A 117 -4.91 8.79 -7.44
CA VAL A 117 -5.13 9.22 -8.83
C VAL A 117 -3.99 8.79 -9.74
N GLU A 118 -2.74 9.06 -9.36
CA GLU A 118 -1.59 8.88 -10.27
C GLU A 118 -1.06 7.45 -10.29
N LYS A 119 -1.30 6.65 -9.24
CA LYS A 119 -0.68 5.33 -9.06
C LYS A 119 -1.69 4.22 -8.88
N VAL A 120 -2.59 4.36 -7.91
CA VAL A 120 -3.48 3.27 -7.50
C VAL A 120 -4.52 2.99 -8.59
N PHE A 121 -5.36 3.96 -8.94
CA PHE A 121 -6.45 3.75 -9.89
C PHE A 121 -5.94 3.27 -11.27
N PRO A 122 -4.86 3.84 -11.85
CA PRO A 122 -4.27 3.28 -13.06
C PRO A 122 -3.82 1.82 -12.92
N SER A 123 -3.27 1.45 -11.75
CA SER A 123 -2.82 0.07 -11.49
C SER A 123 -3.99 -0.89 -11.31
N ILE A 124 -5.09 -0.44 -10.70
CA ILE A 124 -6.35 -1.18 -10.62
C ILE A 124 -6.84 -1.47 -12.04
N ARG A 125 -6.98 -0.44 -12.87
CA ARG A 125 -7.45 -0.58 -14.26
C ARG A 125 -6.57 -1.55 -15.07
N ALA A 126 -5.26 -1.53 -14.84
CA ALA A 126 -4.31 -2.36 -15.57
C ALA A 126 -4.28 -3.83 -15.09
N LYS A 127 -4.45 -4.10 -13.79
CA LYS A 127 -4.18 -5.43 -13.22
C LYS A 127 -5.41 -6.15 -12.71
N MET A 128 -6.43 -5.42 -12.26
CA MET A 128 -7.57 -6.03 -11.58
C MET A 128 -8.41 -6.85 -12.56
N PRO A 129 -8.66 -8.14 -12.28
CA PRO A 129 -9.57 -8.97 -13.07
C PRO A 129 -11.05 -8.66 -12.77
N ALA A 130 -11.44 -7.38 -12.84
CA ALA A 130 -12.81 -6.93 -12.64
C ALA A 130 -13.61 -6.98 -13.93
N ARG A 131 -14.93 -7.13 -13.80
CA ARG A 131 -15.84 -6.95 -14.95
C ARG A 131 -15.99 -5.45 -15.16
N ARG A 132 -16.03 -4.98 -16.42
CA ARG A 132 -16.20 -3.54 -16.72
C ARG A 132 -17.45 -2.93 -16.07
N TRP A 133 -18.47 -3.74 -15.79
CA TRP A 133 -19.74 -3.30 -15.19
C TRP A 133 -19.78 -3.41 -13.65
N SER A 134 -18.76 -3.99 -13.01
CA SER A 134 -18.72 -4.12 -11.55
C SER A 134 -18.03 -2.91 -10.91
N THR A 135 -18.60 -2.42 -9.81
CA THR A 135 -17.95 -1.39 -9.00
C THR A 135 -16.84 -2.00 -8.16
N VAL A 136 -15.61 -1.53 -8.36
CA VAL A 136 -14.47 -1.82 -7.50
C VAL A 136 -14.52 -0.91 -6.27
N VAL A 137 -14.40 -1.50 -5.10
CA VAL A 137 -14.39 -0.80 -3.82
C VAL A 137 -12.98 -0.84 -3.25
N VAL A 138 -12.36 0.32 -3.11
CA VAL A 138 -11.06 0.49 -2.44
C VAL A 138 -11.34 0.80 -0.96
N GLN A 139 -11.10 -0.20 -0.12
CA GLN A 139 -11.32 -0.13 1.31
C GLN A 139 -10.06 0.39 2.02
N GLN A 140 -10.24 1.43 2.82
CA GLN A 140 -9.22 2.07 3.65
C GLN A 140 -9.66 2.11 5.12
N ASP A 141 -8.74 2.38 6.04
CA ASP A 141 -9.09 2.71 7.43
C ASP A 141 -9.48 4.19 7.59
N ASN A 142 -9.74 4.64 8.83
CA ASN A 142 -10.14 6.03 9.11
C ASN A 142 -8.98 6.90 9.62
N ALA A 143 -7.74 6.65 9.20
CA ALA A 143 -6.62 7.51 9.53
C ALA A 143 -6.86 8.96 9.05
N GLY A 144 -6.38 9.94 9.80
CA GLY A 144 -6.58 11.37 9.48
C GLY A 144 -6.18 11.80 8.05
N PRO A 145 -5.10 11.24 7.46
CA PRO A 145 -4.73 11.51 6.07
C PRO A 145 -5.64 10.86 5.02
N HIS A 146 -6.56 9.98 5.37
CA HIS A 146 -7.40 9.30 4.38
C HIS A 146 -8.48 10.23 3.82
N VAL A 147 -8.86 9.94 2.58
CA VAL A 147 -9.91 10.66 1.86
C VAL A 147 -11.28 10.27 2.40
N LEU A 148 -12.30 11.09 2.14
CA LEU A 148 -13.67 10.73 2.44
C LEU A 148 -14.22 9.84 1.32
N GLU A 149 -15.27 9.06 1.61
CA GLU A 149 -15.92 8.21 0.59
C GLU A 149 -16.52 9.03 -0.56
N ASN A 150 -16.93 10.27 -0.29
CA ASN A 150 -17.55 11.21 -1.23
C ASN A 150 -16.58 12.26 -1.77
N ASP A 151 -15.28 11.93 -1.86
CA ASP A 151 -14.29 12.82 -2.46
C ASP A 151 -14.57 13.02 -3.96
N ALA A 152 -14.96 14.24 -4.35
CA ALA A 152 -15.44 14.54 -5.71
C ALA A 152 -14.39 14.29 -6.80
N GLU A 153 -13.11 14.53 -6.51
CA GLU A 153 -12.01 14.31 -7.46
C GLU A 153 -11.84 12.80 -7.74
N LEU A 154 -11.92 11.99 -6.70
CA LEU A 154 -11.86 10.53 -6.82
C LEU A 154 -13.12 9.93 -7.44
N GLU A 155 -14.29 10.55 -7.24
CA GLU A 155 -15.51 10.10 -7.91
C GLU A 155 -15.42 10.29 -9.43
N ILE A 156 -14.86 11.41 -9.88
CA ILE A 156 -14.63 11.67 -11.30
C ILE A 156 -13.58 10.69 -11.85
N GLU A 157 -12.42 10.60 -11.20
CA GLU A 157 -11.33 9.73 -11.66
C GLU A 157 -11.73 8.24 -11.61
N GLY A 158 -12.55 7.84 -10.65
CA GLY A 158 -13.06 6.48 -10.53
C GLY A 158 -13.98 6.05 -11.67
N LYS A 159 -14.50 6.99 -12.48
CA LYS A 159 -15.41 6.74 -13.62
C LYS A 159 -14.71 6.72 -14.98
N VAL A 160 -13.43 7.06 -15.03
CA VAL A 160 -12.65 7.12 -16.27
C VAL A 160 -12.54 5.73 -16.92
N ASP A 161 -12.50 5.69 -18.26
CA ASP A 161 -12.42 4.47 -19.08
C ASP A 161 -13.56 3.45 -18.84
N GLY A 162 -14.73 3.94 -18.39
CA GLY A 162 -15.89 3.11 -18.10
C GLY A 162 -15.75 2.26 -16.83
N TRP A 163 -14.76 2.56 -15.99
CA TRP A 163 -14.63 1.94 -14.67
C TRP A 163 -15.62 2.55 -13.68
N SER A 164 -15.82 1.86 -12.55
CA SER A 164 -16.48 2.42 -11.39
C SER A 164 -15.67 2.06 -10.16
N ILE A 165 -14.78 2.94 -9.74
CA ILE A 165 -13.95 2.77 -8.54
C ILE A 165 -14.47 3.69 -7.44
N LYS A 166 -14.73 3.16 -6.24
CA LYS A 166 -15.24 3.91 -5.10
C LYS A 166 -14.38 3.67 -3.86
N MET A 167 -14.14 4.73 -3.10
CA MET A 167 -13.51 4.63 -1.78
C MET A 167 -14.53 4.17 -0.75
N ARG A 168 -14.09 3.35 0.21
CA ARG A 168 -14.90 2.95 1.37
C ARG A 168 -14.07 3.02 2.64
N CYS A 169 -14.59 3.74 3.61
CA CYS A 169 -14.05 3.86 4.95
C CYS A 169 -14.56 2.72 5.82
N ARG A 170 -13.71 2.19 6.69
CA ARG A 170 -14.12 1.17 7.66
C ARG A 170 -14.85 1.77 8.86
N PRO A 171 -15.66 0.98 9.58
CA PRO A 171 -16.07 1.35 10.93
C PRO A 171 -14.83 1.51 11.85
N PRO A 172 -14.85 2.47 12.79
CA PRO A 172 -13.71 2.74 13.67
C PRO A 172 -13.23 1.50 14.43
N ARG A 173 -11.91 1.39 14.68
CA ARG A 173 -11.28 0.39 15.56
C ARG A 173 -11.56 -1.08 15.23
N SER A 174 -11.61 -1.43 13.95
CA SER A 174 -11.82 -2.82 13.51
C SER A 174 -10.59 -3.40 12.77
N PRO A 175 -9.44 -3.57 13.44
CA PRO A 175 -8.22 -4.10 12.80
C PRO A 175 -8.43 -5.53 12.27
N ASP A 176 -9.28 -6.34 12.92
CA ASP A 176 -9.59 -7.72 12.53
C ASP A 176 -10.39 -7.83 11.21
N LEU A 177 -10.86 -6.70 10.67
CA LEU A 177 -11.60 -6.63 9.40
C LEU A 177 -10.72 -6.12 8.25
N ASN A 178 -9.39 -6.27 8.34
CA ASN A 178 -8.45 -5.97 7.25
C ASN A 178 -8.00 -7.22 6.53
#